data_AF-A0A031JT40-F1
#
_entry.id   AF-A0A031JT40-F1
#
_cell.length_a   1.000
_cell.length_b   1.000
_cell.length_c   1.000
_cell.angle_alpha   90.00
_cell.angle_beta   90.00
_cell.angle_gamma   90.00
#
_symmetry.space_group_name_H-M   'P 1'
#
loop_
_entity.id
_entity.type
_entity.pdbx_description
1 polymer ?
#
loop_
_entity_poly.entity_id
_entity_poly.type
_entity_poly.pdbx_seq_one_letter_code
_entity_poly.pdbx_strand_id
1 'polypeptide(L)'
;MTHALEPTVTAELAVILSRLVDAYDVLPFMTNIHSATEMIFSPLPDEMLALVVESEDYKPVIAGADPTWLAISGPNGHAEIILYRTLCDEQFYVITPRHARS
;
A
#
# COMPACT_ATOMS: atom_id res chain seq x y z
N MET A 1 -5.35 -26.79 24.23
CA MET A 1 -5.21 -26.54 22.79
C MET A 1 -5.56 -25.08 22.56
N THR A 2 -4.55 -24.23 22.45
CA THR A 2 -4.71 -22.81 22.10
C THR A 2 -5.04 -22.75 20.60
N HIS A 3 -6.27 -22.39 20.24
CA HIS A 3 -6.56 -21.91 18.89
C HIS A 3 -5.74 -20.63 18.73
N ALA A 4 -4.64 -20.69 17.98
CA ALA A 4 -4.03 -19.46 17.49
C ALA A 4 -5.09 -18.83 16.58
N LEU A 5 -5.50 -17.61 16.90
CA LEU A 5 -6.31 -16.80 15.99
C LEU A 5 -5.49 -16.67 14.71
N GLU A 6 -5.98 -17.24 13.61
CA GLU A 6 -5.38 -17.02 12.30
C GLU A 6 -5.35 -15.50 12.06
N PRO A 7 -4.20 -14.91 11.70
CA PRO A 7 -4.13 -13.50 11.41
C PRO A 7 -5.12 -13.17 10.29
N THR A 8 -5.89 -12.09 10.46
CA THR A 8 -6.80 -11.60 9.44
C THR A 8 -6.11 -10.52 8.62
N VAL A 9 -6.48 -10.39 7.35
CA VAL A 9 -6.03 -9.30 6.47
C VAL A 9 -6.15 -7.95 7.15
N THR A 10 -7.31 -7.66 7.78
CA THR A 10 -7.54 -6.39 8.48
C THR A 10 -6.56 -6.17 9.63
N ALA A 11 -6.25 -7.21 10.41
CA ALA A 11 -5.31 -7.09 11.52
C ALA A 11 -3.87 -6.87 11.01
N GLU A 12 -3.48 -7.56 9.94
CA GLU A 12 -2.18 -7.38 9.29
C GLU A 12 -2.01 -5.95 8.76
N LEU A 13 -2.96 -5.47 7.96
CA LEU A 13 -2.94 -4.12 7.41
C LEU A 13 -2.92 -3.04 8.50
N ALA A 14 -3.63 -3.26 9.62
CA ALA A 14 -3.61 -2.33 10.75
C ALA A 14 -2.21 -2.24 11.42
N VAL A 15 -1.52 -3.38 11.57
CA VAL A 15 -0.15 -3.41 12.11
C VAL A 15 0.80 -2.66 11.19
N ILE A 16 0.72 -2.91 9.88
CA ILE A 16 1.58 -2.25 8.90
C ILE A 16 1.30 -0.75 8.83
N LEU A 17 0.03 -0.35 8.82
CA LEU A 17 -0.36 1.07 8.84
C LEU A 17 0.15 1.78 10.10
N SER A 18 0.04 1.16 11.28
CA SER A 18 0.58 1.72 12.52
C SER A 18 2.08 1.99 12.42
N ARG A 19 2.86 1.05 11.85
CA ARG A 19 4.30 1.23 11.64
C ARG A 19 4.61 2.40 10.71
N LEU A 20 3.83 2.56 9.64
CA LEU A 20 3.99 3.68 8.72
C LEU A 20 3.68 5.02 9.41
N VAL A 21 2.60 5.09 10.20
CA VAL A 21 2.21 6.29 10.95
C VAL A 21 3.25 6.64 12.03
N ASP A 22 3.83 5.65 12.69
CA ASP A 22 4.87 5.87 13.71
C ASP A 22 6.21 6.31 13.08
N ALA A 23 6.49 5.90 11.85
CA ALA A 23 7.74 6.19 11.14
C ALA A 23 7.69 7.51 10.35
N TYR A 24 6.52 7.94 9.90
CA TYR A 24 6.36 9.07 8.99
C TYR A 24 5.18 9.96 9.38
N ASP A 25 5.41 11.28 9.42
CA ASP A 25 4.33 12.25 9.62
C ASP A 25 3.41 12.36 8.40
N VAL A 26 3.96 12.12 7.21
CA VAL A 26 3.27 12.25 5.93
C VAL A 26 3.61 11.09 4.99
N LEU A 27 2.66 10.71 4.15
CA LEU A 27 2.81 9.65 3.17
C LEU A 27 2.37 10.14 1.77
N PRO A 28 3.08 9.74 0.70
CA PRO A 28 2.67 10.06 -0.65
C PRO A 28 1.44 9.26 -1.09
N PHE A 29 0.62 9.88 -1.92
CA PHE A 29 -0.36 9.19 -2.76
C PHE A 29 -0.54 9.96 -4.06
N MET A 30 -0.24 9.28 -5.17
CA MET A 30 -0.24 9.86 -6.51
C MET A 30 0.69 11.10 -6.55
N THR A 31 0.18 12.26 -6.92
CA THR A 31 0.96 13.50 -7.03
C THR A 31 0.96 14.33 -5.74
N ASN A 32 0.35 13.84 -4.66
CA ASN A 32 0.13 14.59 -3.43
C ASN A 32 0.76 13.90 -2.21
N ILE A 33 0.97 14.69 -1.16
CA ILE A 33 1.41 14.23 0.15
C ILE A 33 0.27 14.45 1.14
N HIS A 34 0.01 13.45 1.97
CA HIS A 34 -1.09 13.46 2.94
C HIS A 34 -0.58 13.16 4.34
N SER A 35 -1.30 13.61 5.37
CA SER A 35 -1.02 13.23 6.75
C SER A 35 -1.10 11.72 6.91
N ALA A 36 -0.08 11.08 7.49
CA ALA A 36 -0.05 9.62 7.64
C ALA A 36 -1.25 9.10 8.43
N THR A 37 -1.73 9.89 9.41
CA THR A 37 -2.89 9.55 10.26
C THR A 37 -4.23 9.54 9.51
N GLU A 38 -4.28 10.14 8.32
CA GLU A 38 -5.47 10.18 7.45
C GLU A 38 -5.46 9.07 6.38
N MET A 39 -4.40 8.28 6.34
CA MET A 39 -4.22 7.23 5.35
C MET A 39 -4.87 5.91 5.77
N ILE A 40 -5.24 5.11 4.78
CA ILE A 40 -5.75 3.75 4.93
C ILE A 40 -5.15 2.85 3.85
N PHE A 41 -5.10 1.55 4.10
CA PHE A 41 -4.92 0.58 3.02
C PHE A 41 -6.25 0.33 2.32
N SER A 42 -6.21 0.35 0.99
CA SER A 42 -7.31 -0.05 0.11
C SER A 42 -6.84 -1.15 -0.84
N PRO A 43 -7.67 -2.14 -1.19
CA PRO A 43 -7.33 -3.12 -2.22
C PRO A 43 -6.94 -2.42 -3.51
N LEU A 44 -5.85 -2.86 -4.15
CA LEU A 44 -5.45 -2.36 -5.44
C LEU A 44 -6.26 -3.09 -6.54
N PRO A 45 -7.03 -2.38 -7.38
CA PRO A 45 -7.72 -3.01 -8.49
C PRO A 45 -6.75 -3.67 -9.48
N ASP A 46 -7.13 -4.81 -10.04
CA ASP A 46 -6.29 -5.58 -10.98
C ASP A 46 -5.82 -4.74 -12.17
N GLU A 47 -6.68 -3.85 -12.69
CA GLU A 47 -6.34 -2.94 -13.78
C GLU A 47 -5.21 -1.97 -13.39
N MET A 48 -5.21 -1.47 -12.15
CA MET A 48 -4.13 -0.62 -11.66
C MET A 48 -2.86 -1.42 -11.38
N LEU A 49 -3.00 -2.65 -10.87
CA LEU A 49 -1.87 -3.55 -10.68
C LEU A 49 -1.17 -3.84 -12.01
N ALA A 50 -1.92 -4.07 -13.09
CA ALA A 50 -1.36 -4.27 -14.43
C ALA A 50 -0.48 -3.08 -14.88
N LEU A 51 -0.94 -1.84 -14.65
CA LEU A 51 -0.15 -0.64 -14.95
C LEU A 51 1.09 -0.51 -14.07
N VAL A 52 0.96 -0.88 -12.79
CA VAL A 52 2.07 -0.86 -11.83
C VAL A 52 3.18 -1.82 -12.25
N VAL A 53 2.84 -3.05 -12.64
CA VAL A 53 3.84 -4.07 -13.00
C VAL A 53 4.51 -3.79 -14.35
N GLU A 54 3.91 -2.94 -15.18
CA GLU A 54 4.50 -2.44 -16.43
C GLU A 54 5.48 -1.29 -16.20
N SER A 55 5.50 -0.66 -15.02
CA SER A 55 6.45 0.39 -14.69
C SER A 55 7.89 -0.14 -14.65
N GLU A 56 8.84 0.60 -15.25
CA GLU A 56 10.27 0.25 -15.20
C GLU A 56 10.82 0.23 -13.77
N ASP A 57 10.22 1.02 -12.88
CA ASP A 57 10.61 1.12 -11.47
C ASP A 57 10.02 -0.01 -10.60
N TYR A 58 9.16 -0.86 -11.16
CA TYR A 58 8.52 -1.93 -10.41
C TYR A 58 9.52 -3.03 -10.03
N LYS A 59 9.47 -3.42 -8.75
CA LYS A 59 10.14 -4.61 -8.23
C LYS A 59 9.09 -5.52 -7.59
N PRO A 60 9.22 -6.86 -7.73
CA PRO A 60 8.28 -7.79 -7.12
C PRO A 60 8.12 -7.55 -5.61
N VAL A 61 6.89 -7.30 -5.17
CA VAL A 61 6.56 -7.13 -3.75
C VAL A 61 6.35 -8.50 -3.11
N ILE A 62 7.16 -8.81 -2.10
CA ILE A 62 7.09 -10.08 -1.37
C ILE A 62 5.94 -9.99 -0.36
N ALA A 63 5.10 -11.03 -0.32
CA ALA A 63 3.99 -11.11 0.63
C ALA A 63 4.49 -11.04 2.08
N GLY A 64 3.90 -10.15 2.88
CA GLY A 64 4.25 -9.95 4.29
C GLY A 64 5.55 -9.17 4.56
N ALA A 65 6.31 -8.80 3.52
CA ALA A 65 7.51 -7.96 3.67
C ALA A 65 7.14 -6.48 3.84
N ASP A 66 8.13 -5.61 4.10
CA ASP A 66 7.84 -4.19 4.29
C ASP A 66 7.17 -3.52 3.06
N PRO A 67 6.31 -2.51 3.28
CA PRO A 67 5.68 -1.77 2.19
C PRO A 67 6.71 -1.18 1.22
N THR A 68 6.44 -1.33 -0.07
CA THR A 68 7.29 -0.84 -1.15
C THR A 68 6.82 0.54 -1.60
N TRP A 69 7.74 1.50 -1.58
CA TRP A 69 7.52 2.81 -2.20
C TRP A 69 7.82 2.69 -3.69
N LEU A 70 6.83 3.04 -4.51
CA LEU A 70 6.94 2.98 -5.95
C LEU A 70 6.72 4.38 -6.53
N ALA A 71 7.72 4.84 -7.26
CA ALA A 71 7.60 5.95 -8.19
C ALA A 71 7.07 5.42 -9.52
N ILE A 72 6.09 6.13 -10.09
CA ILE A 72 5.54 5.87 -11.41
C ILE A 72 5.76 7.14 -12.21
N SER A 73 6.69 7.07 -13.15
CA SER A 73 6.99 8.16 -14.07
C SER A 73 6.25 7.94 -15.38
N GLY A 74 5.56 8.97 -15.87
CA GLY A 74 4.87 8.94 -17.15
C GLY A 74 4.99 10.26 -17.91
N PRO A 75 4.53 10.32 -19.16
CA PRO A 75 4.60 11.52 -20.00
C PRO A 75 3.95 12.76 -19.36
N ASN A 76 3.00 12.54 -18.46
CA ASN A 76 2.19 13.59 -17.83
C ASN A 76 2.62 13.90 -16.37
N GLY A 77 3.73 13.33 -15.89
CA GLY A 77 4.28 13.64 -14.57
C GLY A 77 4.77 12.42 -13.80
N HIS A 78 5.01 12.64 -12.51
CA HIS A 78 5.50 11.65 -11.55
C HIS A 78 4.45 11.44 -10.45
N ALA A 79 4.15 10.19 -10.14
CA ALA A 79 3.24 9.80 -9.08
C ALA A 79 3.93 8.80 -8.15
N GLU A 80 3.69 8.89 -6.84
CA GLU A 80 4.22 7.98 -5.85
C GLU A 80 3.09 7.24 -5.14
N ILE A 81 3.25 5.93 -4.97
CA ILE A 81 2.34 5.11 -4.19
C ILE A 81 3.12 4.20 -3.25
N ILE A 82 2.49 3.81 -2.14
CA ILE A 82 3.03 2.78 -1.25
C ILE A 82 2.19 1.53 -1.42
N LEU A 83 2.84 0.44 -1.83
CA LEU A 83 2.25 -0.86 -2.08
C LEU A 83 2.61 -1.84 -0.96
N TYR A 84 1.65 -2.67 -0.60
CA TYR A 84 1.87 -3.79 0.32
C TYR A 84 1.17 -5.02 -0.24
N ARG A 85 1.87 -6.15 -0.23
CA ARG A 85 1.29 -7.45 -0.55
C ARG A 85 1.10 -8.21 0.75
N THR A 86 -0.13 -8.56 1.06
CA THR A 86 -0.47 -9.23 2.31
C THR A 86 0.01 -10.67 2.33
N LEU A 87 0.27 -11.21 3.51
CA LEU A 87 0.56 -12.63 3.73
C LEU A 87 -0.73 -13.46 3.85
N CYS A 88 -1.80 -12.87 4.39
CA CYS A 88 -3.06 -13.58 4.66
C CYS A 88 -3.81 -14.05 3.39
N ASP A 89 -3.91 -13.20 2.37
CA ASP A 89 -4.66 -13.47 1.13
C ASP A 89 -3.82 -13.26 -0.15
N GLU A 90 -2.53 -12.92 0.01
CA GLU A 90 -1.58 -12.70 -1.08
C GLU A 90 -1.96 -11.58 -2.07
N GLN A 91 -2.91 -10.72 -1.69
CA GLN A 91 -3.44 -9.61 -2.48
C GLN A 91 -2.63 -8.33 -2.31
N PHE A 92 -2.73 -7.42 -3.29
CA PHE A 92 -2.09 -6.12 -3.26
C PHE A 92 -3.01 -5.05 -2.67
N TYR A 93 -2.43 -4.23 -1.80
CA TYR A 93 -3.07 -3.09 -1.17
C TYR A 93 -2.20 -1.86 -1.39
N VAL A 94 -2.85 -0.71 -1.52
CA VAL A 94 -2.21 0.59 -1.70
C VAL A 94 -2.63 1.52 -0.58
N ILE A 95 -1.70 2.35 -0.11
CA ILE A 95 -2.01 3.44 0.83
C ILE A 95 -2.75 4.55 0.09
N THR A 96 -3.92 4.92 0.59
CA THR A 96 -4.76 5.99 0.03
C THR A 96 -5.28 6.90 1.15
N PRO A 97 -5.59 8.18 0.87
CA PRO A 97 -6.30 9.02 1.82
C PRO A 97 -7.69 8.44 2.10
N ARG A 98 -8.12 8.45 3.37
CA ARG A 98 -9.45 7.95 3.77
C ARG A 98 -10.62 8.60 3.01
N HIS A 99 -10.40 9.82 2.53
CA HIS A 99 -11.39 10.60 1.76
C HIS A 99 -11.15 10.62 0.26
N ALA A 100 -10.20 9.83 -0.26
CA ALA A 100 -10.06 9.59 -1.69
C ALA A 100 -11.22 8.71 -2.18
N ARG A 101 -12.44 9.26 -2.14
CA ARG A 101 -13.55 8.76 -2.94
C ARG A 101 -13.38 9.31 -4.34
N SER A 102 -13.07 8.42 -5.28
CA SER A 102 -13.61 8.52 -6.63
C SER A 102 -15.06 8.06 -6.63
#